data_AF-A0A8E0FHC6-F1
#
_entry.id   AF-A0A8E0FHC6-F1
#
_cell.length_a   1.000
_cell.length_b   1.000
_cell.length_c   1.000
_cell.angle_alpha   90.00
_cell.angle_beta   90.00
_cell.angle_gamma   90.00
#
_symmetry.space_group_name_H-M   'P 1'
#
loop_
_entity.id
_entity.type
_entity.pdbx_description
1 polymer ?
#
loop_
_entity_poly.entity_id
_entity_poly.type
_entity_poly.pdbx_seq_one_letter_code
_entity_poly.pdbx_strand_id
1 'polypeptide(L)'
;MAAQRTLPAKQITLNMALAVDSISFDAVRVALNLVANMQRLEMTARFFIQRLEQSGISEQRRQPVSEIDYQALREAAERAIPAMERLLMLPVDDDLLSEQELKDYGVDIDALNAFKFLAGPETVLALLDEINALEETRINDVCRIAELTKQLESAKSKLNEQREYYEGVISDGSKRIAELESNEVREDGNQFLVVRHPGKTPVIKHCTGDLEEFLRKLIEQDPLVTIDIITHRYYGIGGQWVQDAVEYLHMMSDAGIRIKGE
;
A
#
# COMPACT_ATOMS: atom_id res chain seq x y z
N MET A 1 -27.38 46.32 21.36
CA MET A 1 -27.16 45.36 22.45
C MET A 1 -27.65 43.99 21.98
N ALA A 2 -26.75 43.13 21.52
CA ALA A 2 -27.09 41.80 21.01
C ALA A 2 -27.03 40.79 22.16
N ALA A 3 -28.18 40.22 22.51
CA ALA A 3 -28.30 39.20 23.54
C ALA A 3 -27.67 37.89 23.04
N GLN A 4 -26.52 37.51 23.60
CA GLN A 4 -25.93 36.19 23.42
C GLN A 4 -26.89 35.15 24.01
N ARG A 5 -27.58 34.40 23.14
CA ARG A 5 -28.34 33.21 23.52
C ARG A 5 -27.35 32.09 23.83
N THR A 6 -27.08 31.88 25.12
CA THR A 6 -26.30 30.74 25.62
C THR A 6 -27.11 29.46 25.44
N LEU A 7 -26.53 28.48 24.74
CA LEU A 7 -27.11 27.14 24.59
C LEU A 7 -27.07 26.43 25.95
N PRO A 8 -28.15 25.73 26.37
CA PRO A 8 -28.19 25.03 27.65
C PRO A 8 -27.11 23.94 27.69
N ALA A 9 -26.41 23.82 28.82
CA ALA A 9 -25.24 22.94 28.99
C ALA A 9 -25.45 21.51 28.45
N LYS A 10 -26.65 20.92 28.61
CA LYS A 10 -26.99 19.59 28.06
C LYS A 10 -26.87 19.50 26.54
N GLN A 11 -27.17 20.57 25.80
CA GLN A 11 -27.07 20.60 24.34
C GLN A 11 -25.61 20.71 23.88
N ILE A 12 -24.76 21.39 24.66
CA ILE A 12 -23.32 21.48 24.40
C ILE A 12 -22.67 20.11 24.62
N THR A 13 -23.01 19.42 25.71
CA THR A 13 -22.47 18.08 26.01
C THR A 13 -22.91 17.03 24.97
N LEU A 14 -24.17 17.09 24.51
CA LEU A 14 -24.67 16.18 23.47
C LEU A 14 -24.01 16.47 22.11
N ASN A 15 -23.82 17.74 21.75
CA ASN A 15 -23.12 18.12 20.53
C ASN A 15 -21.63 17.76 20.58
N MET A 16 -20.99 17.83 21.75
CA MET A 16 -19.61 17.38 21.96
C MET A 16 -19.49 15.85 21.90
N ALA A 17 -20.40 15.10 22.50
CA ALA A 17 -20.42 13.63 22.42
C ALA A 17 -20.63 13.15 20.97
N LEU A 18 -21.57 13.76 20.24
CA LEU A 18 -21.78 13.49 18.82
C LEU A 18 -20.58 13.91 17.94
N ALA A 19 -19.86 14.97 18.32
CA ALA A 19 -18.64 15.38 17.64
C ALA A 19 -17.49 14.39 17.87
N VAL A 20 -17.32 13.87 19.09
CA VAL A 20 -16.30 12.86 19.42
C VAL A 20 -16.59 11.53 18.70
N ASP A 21 -17.85 11.10 18.65
CA ASP A 21 -18.26 9.93 17.88
C ASP A 21 -18.07 10.16 16.37
N SER A 22 -18.31 11.36 15.86
CA SER A 22 -18.08 11.68 14.43
C SER A 22 -16.59 11.66 14.03
N ILE A 23 -15.68 12.12 14.90
CA ILE A 23 -14.23 12.12 14.63
C ILE A 23 -13.68 10.69 14.62
N SER A 24 -14.16 9.84 15.53
CA SER A 24 -13.83 8.40 15.55
C SER A 24 -14.40 7.68 14.32
N PHE A 25 -15.67 7.92 13.98
CA PHE A 25 -16.34 7.24 12.87
C PHE A 25 -15.77 7.67 11.51
N ASP A 26 -15.39 8.94 11.33
CA ASP A 26 -14.74 9.41 10.10
C ASP A 26 -13.32 8.86 9.95
N ALA A 27 -12.53 8.78 11.03
CA ALA A 27 -11.23 8.13 11.01
C ALA A 27 -11.34 6.62 10.68
N VAL A 28 -12.31 5.94 11.28
CA VAL A 28 -12.62 4.53 11.01
C VAL A 28 -13.12 4.34 9.57
N ARG A 29 -13.94 5.26 9.05
CA ARG A 29 -14.43 5.25 7.67
C ARG A 29 -13.31 5.47 6.66
N VAL A 30 -12.37 6.37 6.95
CA VAL A 30 -11.16 6.60 6.14
C VAL A 30 -10.27 5.36 6.14
N ALA A 31 -10.04 4.75 7.30
CA ALA A 31 -9.27 3.51 7.41
C ALA A 31 -9.94 2.34 6.66
N LEU A 32 -11.26 2.16 6.82
CA LEU A 32 -12.02 1.15 6.08
C LEU A 32 -12.01 1.39 4.57
N ASN A 33 -12.09 2.64 4.11
CA ASN A 33 -11.99 2.97 2.68
C ASN A 33 -10.59 2.70 2.12
N LEU A 34 -9.53 3.00 2.87
CA LEU A 34 -8.15 2.67 2.51
C LEU A 34 -7.96 1.15 2.40
N VAL A 35 -8.43 0.39 3.39
CA VAL A 35 -8.37 -1.08 3.39
C VAL A 35 -9.20 -1.66 2.24
N ALA A 36 -10.41 -1.16 2.00
CA ALA A 36 -11.27 -1.60 0.90
C ALA A 36 -10.67 -1.27 -0.47
N ASN A 37 -10.01 -0.12 -0.64
CA ASN A 37 -9.28 0.21 -1.86
C ASN A 37 -8.06 -0.68 -2.07
N MET A 38 -7.29 -0.97 -1.02
CA MET A 38 -6.16 -1.91 -1.10
C MET A 38 -6.64 -3.32 -1.50
N GLN A 39 -7.71 -3.82 -0.88
CA GLN A 39 -8.29 -5.11 -1.24
C GLN A 39 -8.87 -5.11 -2.67
N ARG A 40 -9.47 -4.00 -3.12
CA ARG A 40 -9.92 -3.86 -4.52
C ARG A 40 -8.74 -3.87 -5.48
N LEU A 41 -7.64 -3.18 -5.17
CA LEU A 41 -6.41 -3.20 -5.97
C LEU A 41 -5.81 -4.61 -6.01
N GLU A 42 -5.78 -5.32 -4.88
CA GLU A 42 -5.31 -6.70 -4.78
C GLU A 42 -6.19 -7.66 -5.60
N MET A 43 -7.52 -7.56 -5.49
CA MET A 43 -8.48 -8.33 -6.29
C MET A 43 -8.35 -8.02 -7.78
N THR A 44 -8.14 -6.75 -8.13
CA THR A 44 -7.94 -6.32 -9.52
C THR A 44 -6.63 -6.87 -10.07
N ALA A 45 -5.53 -6.79 -9.30
CA ALA A 45 -4.25 -7.36 -9.69
C ALA A 45 -4.32 -8.87 -9.87
N ARG A 46 -4.94 -9.61 -8.92
CA ARG A 46 -5.17 -11.05 -9.04
C ARG A 46 -6.02 -11.39 -10.26
N PHE A 47 -7.08 -10.63 -10.52
CA PHE A 47 -7.92 -10.83 -11.70
C PHE A 47 -7.14 -10.60 -13.01
N PHE A 48 -6.28 -9.59 -13.07
CA PHE A 48 -5.42 -9.35 -14.24
C PHE A 48 -4.38 -10.45 -14.41
N ILE A 49 -3.72 -10.90 -13.33
CA ILE A 49 -2.77 -12.02 -13.36
C ILE A 49 -3.45 -13.29 -13.85
N GLN A 50 -4.60 -13.65 -13.27
CA GLN A 50 -5.37 -14.82 -13.66
C GLN A 50 -5.82 -14.73 -15.12
N ARG A 51 -6.20 -13.55 -15.61
CA ARG A 51 -6.59 -13.34 -17.00
C ARG A 51 -5.41 -13.42 -17.96
N LEU A 52 -4.22 -12.97 -17.55
CA LEU A 52 -2.97 -13.12 -18.30
C LEU A 52 -2.55 -14.59 -18.38
N GLU A 53 -2.66 -15.33 -17.28
CA GLU A 53 -2.40 -16.78 -17.22
C GLU A 53 -3.39 -17.55 -18.10
N GLN A 54 -4.68 -17.19 -18.07
CA GLN A 54 -5.72 -17.81 -18.91
C GLN A 54 -5.63 -17.41 -20.38
N SER A 55 -5.04 -16.26 -20.71
CA SER A 55 -4.91 -15.81 -22.10
C SER A 55 -3.90 -16.60 -22.93
N GLY A 56 -3.12 -17.50 -22.32
CA GLY A 56 -2.22 -18.39 -23.06
C GLY A 56 -1.10 -17.66 -23.83
N ILE A 57 -0.83 -16.39 -23.53
CA ILE A 57 0.19 -15.57 -24.22
C ILE A 57 1.60 -16.19 -24.05
N SER A 58 1.81 -17.00 -23.00
CA SER A 58 3.02 -17.81 -22.82
C SER A 58 3.09 -19.06 -23.73
N GLU A 59 1.95 -19.61 -24.15
CA GLU A 59 1.85 -20.86 -24.93
C GLU A 59 1.66 -20.61 -26.44
N GLN A 60 1.07 -19.49 -26.85
CA GLN A 60 0.93 -19.12 -28.26
C GLN A 60 2.28 -18.88 -28.97
N ARG A 61 3.39 -18.71 -28.22
CA ARG A 61 4.75 -18.60 -28.78
C ARG A 61 5.37 -19.93 -29.24
N ARG A 62 4.65 -21.06 -29.14
CA ARG A 62 5.15 -22.40 -29.53
C ARG A 62 4.20 -23.18 -30.42
N GLN A 63 3.48 -22.53 -31.32
CA GLN A 63 2.98 -23.26 -32.47
C GLN A 63 4.04 -23.16 -33.56
N PRO A 64 4.76 -24.25 -33.91
CA PRO A 64 5.65 -24.23 -35.07
C PRO A 64 4.77 -24.00 -36.30
N VAL A 65 5.01 -22.90 -36.99
CA VAL A 65 4.19 -22.46 -38.13
C VAL A 65 4.57 -23.25 -39.40
N SER A 66 5.60 -24.11 -39.36
CA SER A 66 5.95 -25.01 -40.46
C SER A 66 6.62 -26.31 -40.01
N GLU A 67 6.58 -27.31 -40.88
CA GLU A 67 7.35 -28.57 -40.79
C GLU A 67 8.84 -28.38 -41.14
N ILE A 68 9.34 -27.14 -41.22
CA ILE A 68 10.73 -26.87 -41.61
C ILE A 68 11.67 -27.31 -40.48
N ASP A 69 12.63 -28.18 -40.83
CA ASP A 69 13.76 -28.49 -39.96
C ASP A 69 14.78 -27.35 -40.01
N TYR A 70 14.59 -26.37 -39.12
CA TYR A 70 15.46 -25.21 -38.99
C TYR A 70 16.92 -25.56 -38.69
N GLN A 71 17.16 -26.65 -37.95
CA GLN A 71 18.51 -27.04 -37.57
C GLN A 71 19.22 -27.68 -38.77
N ALA A 72 18.56 -28.60 -39.48
CA ALA A 72 19.11 -29.21 -40.70
C ALA A 72 19.35 -28.17 -41.80
N LEU A 73 18.40 -27.23 -41.98
CA LEU A 73 18.54 -26.14 -42.95
C LEU A 73 19.72 -25.23 -42.61
N ARG A 74 19.91 -24.89 -41.33
CA ARG A 74 21.04 -24.08 -40.87
C ARG A 74 22.38 -24.79 -41.07
N GLU A 75 22.48 -26.05 -40.68
CA GLU A 75 23.72 -26.82 -40.84
C GLU A 75 24.10 -27.02 -42.31
N ALA A 76 23.10 -27.22 -43.19
CA ALA A 76 23.33 -27.31 -44.62
C ALA A 76 23.76 -25.96 -45.21
N ALA A 77 23.14 -24.86 -44.79
CA ALA A 77 23.54 -23.51 -45.20
C ALA A 77 24.97 -23.17 -44.76
N GLU A 78 25.31 -23.43 -43.49
CA GLU A 78 26.66 -23.18 -42.94
C GLU A 78 27.75 -23.97 -43.68
N ARG A 79 27.46 -25.19 -44.12
CA ARG A 79 28.38 -25.99 -44.96
C ARG A 79 28.42 -25.53 -46.42
N ALA A 80 27.31 -25.04 -46.97
CA ALA A 80 27.22 -24.59 -48.36
C ALA A 80 27.91 -23.24 -48.62
N ILE A 81 27.97 -22.34 -47.62
CA ILE A 81 28.64 -21.03 -47.73
C ILE A 81 30.08 -21.13 -48.26
N PRO A 82 31.01 -21.87 -47.62
CA PRO A 82 32.39 -21.96 -48.11
C PRO A 82 32.48 -22.64 -49.48
N ALA A 83 31.58 -23.57 -49.80
CA ALA A 83 31.52 -24.21 -51.11
C ALA A 83 31.09 -23.22 -52.21
N MET A 84 30.09 -22.37 -51.93
CA MET A 84 29.67 -21.28 -52.84
C MET A 84 30.78 -20.25 -53.03
N GLU A 85 31.48 -19.86 -51.96
CA GLU A 85 32.61 -18.94 -52.04
C GLU A 85 33.75 -19.48 -52.92
N ARG A 86 34.05 -20.79 -52.83
CA ARG A 86 35.05 -21.42 -53.70
C ARG A 86 34.61 -21.50 -55.15
N LEU A 87 33.33 -21.82 -55.41
CA LEU A 87 32.78 -21.76 -56.77
C LEU A 87 32.92 -20.38 -57.40
N LEU A 88 32.68 -19.32 -56.63
CA LEU A 88 32.80 -17.93 -57.08
C LEU A 88 34.25 -17.52 -57.40
N MET A 89 35.24 -18.20 -56.82
CA MET A 89 36.67 -17.94 -57.05
C MET A 89 37.27 -18.76 -58.20
N LEU A 90 36.50 -19.64 -58.84
CA LEU A 90 36.99 -20.41 -59.98
C LEU A 90 37.24 -19.50 -61.19
N PRO A 91 38.28 -19.79 -61.99
CA PRO A 91 38.47 -19.09 -63.26
C PRO A 91 37.23 -19.28 -64.14
N VAL A 92 36.70 -18.18 -64.66
CA VAL A 92 35.54 -18.15 -65.56
C VAL A 92 36.02 -18.50 -66.97
N ASP A 93 36.50 -19.73 -67.14
CA ASP A 93 36.72 -20.30 -68.47
C ASP A 93 35.38 -20.89 -68.95
N ASP A 94 35.04 -20.73 -70.23
CA ASP A 94 33.75 -21.18 -70.83
C ASP A 94 33.60 -22.72 -70.90
N ASP A 95 34.60 -23.47 -70.44
CA ASP A 95 34.60 -24.93 -70.41
C ASP A 95 33.78 -25.45 -69.22
N LEU A 96 32.88 -26.40 -69.50
CA LEU A 96 32.08 -27.05 -68.46
C LEU A 96 32.98 -27.89 -67.55
N LEU A 97 33.16 -27.46 -66.30
CA LEU A 97 33.83 -28.24 -65.27
C LEU A 97 32.98 -29.43 -64.84
N SER A 98 33.59 -30.60 -64.79
CA SER A 98 32.98 -31.81 -64.23
C SER A 98 32.91 -31.74 -62.70
N GLU A 99 32.04 -32.57 -62.11
CA GLU A 99 31.91 -32.69 -60.65
C GLU A 99 33.24 -33.08 -59.99
N GLN A 100 34.06 -33.89 -60.66
CA GLN A 100 35.37 -34.30 -60.16
C GLN A 100 36.36 -33.14 -60.15
N GLU A 101 36.39 -32.32 -61.22
CA GLU A 101 37.25 -31.14 -61.28
C GLU A 101 36.86 -30.12 -60.21
N LEU A 102 35.56 -29.90 -59.99
CA LEU A 102 35.07 -29.04 -58.90
C LEU A 102 35.51 -29.54 -57.51
N LYS A 103 35.47 -30.86 -57.27
CA LYS A 103 36.01 -31.46 -56.04
C LYS A 103 37.53 -31.28 -55.92
N ASP A 104 38.26 -31.36 -57.03
CA ASP A 104 39.71 -31.15 -57.06
C ASP A 104 40.09 -29.68 -56.77
N TYR A 105 39.22 -28.72 -57.14
CA TYR A 105 39.30 -27.31 -56.69
C TYR A 105 38.84 -27.11 -55.22
N GLY A 106 38.46 -28.19 -54.54
CA GLY A 106 38.04 -28.18 -53.14
C GLY A 106 36.64 -27.64 -52.92
N VAL A 107 35.77 -27.66 -53.93
CA VAL A 107 34.34 -27.34 -53.78
C VAL A 107 33.62 -28.55 -53.18
N ASP A 108 32.92 -28.32 -52.07
CA ASP A 108 32.06 -29.34 -51.44
C ASP A 108 30.68 -29.36 -52.12
N ILE A 109 30.56 -30.20 -53.15
CA ILE A 109 29.35 -30.31 -53.98
C ILE A 109 28.21 -30.99 -53.22
N ASP A 110 28.54 -31.89 -52.28
CA ASP A 110 27.56 -32.57 -51.44
C ASP A 110 26.89 -31.57 -50.48
N ALA A 111 27.65 -30.63 -49.92
CA ALA A 111 27.10 -29.52 -49.14
C ALA A 111 26.16 -28.62 -49.96
N LEU A 112 26.54 -28.29 -51.20
CA LEU A 112 25.70 -27.47 -52.09
C LEU A 112 24.40 -28.16 -52.47
N ASN A 113 24.46 -29.46 -52.80
CA ASN A 113 23.27 -30.25 -53.14
C ASN A 113 22.35 -30.44 -51.93
N ALA A 114 22.91 -30.68 -50.74
CA ALA A 114 22.14 -30.78 -49.50
C ALA A 114 21.39 -29.48 -49.19
N PHE A 115 22.06 -28.32 -49.31
CA PHE A 115 21.41 -27.02 -49.14
C PHE A 115 20.35 -26.76 -50.22
N LYS A 116 20.64 -27.02 -51.49
CA LYS A 116 19.68 -26.84 -52.59
C LYS A 116 18.40 -27.66 -52.39
N PHE A 117 18.51 -28.87 -51.84
CA PHE A 117 17.36 -29.72 -51.55
C PHE A 117 16.54 -29.20 -50.36
N LEU A 118 17.21 -28.77 -49.29
CA LEU A 118 16.55 -28.29 -48.08
C LEU A 118 15.98 -26.87 -48.24
N ALA A 119 16.66 -26.00 -48.97
CA ALA A 119 16.29 -24.62 -49.27
C ALA A 119 15.52 -24.50 -50.60
N GLY A 120 14.61 -25.43 -50.86
CA GLY A 120 13.72 -25.37 -52.02
C GLY A 120 12.77 -24.17 -51.98
N PRO A 121 12.13 -23.83 -53.11
CA PRO A 121 11.17 -22.72 -53.19
C PRO A 121 10.06 -22.79 -52.13
N GLU A 122 9.58 -24.00 -51.82
CA GLU A 122 8.55 -24.23 -50.80
C GLU A 122 9.04 -23.87 -49.40
N THR A 123 10.26 -24.28 -49.02
CA THR A 123 10.90 -23.93 -47.75
C THR A 123 11.09 -22.41 -47.63
N VAL A 124 11.56 -21.78 -48.71
CA VAL A 124 11.78 -20.32 -48.73
C VAL A 124 10.46 -19.56 -48.58
N LEU A 125 9.39 -19.98 -49.26
CA LEU A 125 8.07 -19.37 -49.12
C LEU A 125 7.53 -19.53 -47.70
N ALA A 126 7.62 -20.73 -47.13
CA ALA A 126 7.17 -20.98 -45.76
C ALA A 126 7.95 -20.13 -44.73
N LEU A 127 9.26 -19.95 -44.89
CA LEU A 127 10.04 -19.04 -44.05
C LEU A 127 9.60 -17.56 -44.19
N LEU A 128 9.30 -17.11 -45.41
CA LEU A 128 8.82 -15.75 -45.65
C LEU A 128 7.44 -15.51 -45.03
N ASP A 129 6.52 -16.47 -45.17
CA ASP A 129 5.19 -16.41 -44.58
C ASP A 129 5.26 -16.38 -43.05
N GLU A 130 6.15 -17.18 -42.44
CA GLU A 130 6.42 -17.14 -41.01
C GLU A 130 6.97 -15.79 -40.54
N ILE A 131 7.95 -15.24 -41.25
CA ILE A 131 8.54 -13.94 -40.92
C ILE A 131 7.47 -12.84 -40.97
N ASN A 132 6.64 -12.83 -42.01
CA ASN A 132 5.56 -11.85 -42.17
C ASN A 132 4.54 -11.96 -41.02
N ALA A 133 4.10 -13.18 -40.69
CA ALA A 133 3.16 -13.41 -39.60
C ALA A 133 3.74 -13.01 -38.23
N LEU A 134 5.03 -13.30 -38.00
CA LEU A 134 5.74 -12.89 -36.79
C LEU A 134 5.91 -11.37 -36.72
N GLU A 135 6.20 -10.71 -37.84
CA GLU A 135 6.33 -9.26 -37.91
C GLU A 135 5.00 -8.55 -37.61
N GLU A 136 3.90 -9.00 -38.23
CA GLU A 136 2.56 -8.48 -37.95
C GLU A 136 2.19 -8.64 -36.47
N THR A 137 2.47 -9.81 -35.90
CA THR A 137 2.22 -10.09 -34.48
C THR A 137 3.05 -9.16 -33.58
N ARG A 138 4.34 -9.01 -33.88
CA ARG A 138 5.24 -8.11 -33.13
C ARG A 138 4.80 -6.66 -33.19
N ILE A 139 4.37 -6.17 -34.36
CA ILE A 139 3.87 -4.80 -34.52
C ILE A 139 2.63 -4.59 -33.66
N ASN A 140 1.68 -5.53 -33.71
CA ASN A 140 0.46 -5.47 -32.90
C ASN A 140 0.76 -5.46 -31.39
N ASP A 141 1.67 -6.31 -30.94
CA ASP A 141 2.09 -6.38 -29.55
C ASP A 141 2.77 -5.07 -29.09
N VAL A 142 3.67 -4.52 -29.90
CA VAL A 142 4.33 -3.24 -29.61
C VAL A 142 3.32 -2.11 -29.47
N CYS A 143 2.34 -2.03 -30.37
CA CYS A 143 1.26 -1.05 -30.28
C CYS A 143 0.43 -1.22 -29.01
N ARG A 144 0.10 -2.45 -28.63
CA ARG A 144 -0.66 -2.74 -27.41
C ARG A 144 0.12 -2.38 -26.15
N ILE A 145 1.42 -2.66 -26.11
CA ILE A 145 2.30 -2.30 -24.99
C ILE A 145 2.36 -0.77 -24.84
N ALA A 146 2.47 -0.03 -25.94
CA ALA A 146 2.50 1.44 -25.90
C ALA A 146 1.21 2.02 -25.28
N GLU A 147 0.04 1.51 -25.68
CA GLU A 147 -1.24 1.95 -25.13
C GLU A 147 -1.37 1.61 -23.63
N LEU A 148 -1.01 0.39 -23.23
CA LEU A 148 -1.03 0.00 -21.81
C LEU A 148 -0.06 0.84 -20.98
N THR A 149 1.10 1.20 -21.53
CA THR A 149 2.08 2.07 -20.85
C THR A 149 1.50 3.46 -20.60
N LYS A 150 0.82 4.04 -21.60
CA LYS A 150 0.16 5.33 -21.46
C LYS A 150 -0.94 5.31 -20.40
N GLN A 151 -1.75 4.25 -20.38
CA GLN A 151 -2.79 4.08 -19.36
C GLN A 151 -2.20 3.93 -17.95
N LEU A 152 -1.09 3.19 -17.84
CA LEU A 152 -0.38 3.02 -16.58
C LEU A 152 0.16 4.36 -16.04
N GLU A 153 0.78 5.17 -16.88
CA GLU A 153 1.29 6.49 -16.47
C GLU A 153 0.15 7.45 -16.07
N SER A 154 -0.97 7.43 -16.80
CA SER A 154 -2.17 8.21 -16.40
C SER A 154 -2.73 7.76 -15.05
N ALA A 155 -2.79 6.46 -14.79
CA ALA A 155 -3.24 5.92 -13.52
C ALA A 155 -2.29 6.29 -12.36
N LYS A 156 -0.98 6.23 -12.59
CA LYS A 156 0.04 6.67 -11.61
C LYS A 156 -0.09 8.14 -11.25
N SER A 157 -0.29 9.03 -12.24
CA SER A 157 -0.49 10.47 -11.99
C SER A 157 -1.68 10.71 -11.04
N LYS A 158 -2.83 10.10 -11.33
CA LYS A 158 -4.04 10.23 -10.51
C LYS A 158 -3.84 9.73 -9.08
N LEU A 159 -3.11 8.62 -8.90
CA LEU A 159 -2.77 8.12 -7.57
C LEU A 159 -1.85 9.08 -6.81
N ASN A 160 -0.90 9.71 -7.50
CA ASN A 160 -0.02 10.69 -6.88
C ASN A 160 -0.76 11.95 -6.45
N GLU A 161 -1.66 12.46 -7.30
CA GLU A 161 -2.55 13.60 -6.97
C GLU A 161 -3.42 13.29 -5.73
N GLN A 162 -4.00 12.08 -5.66
CA GLN A 162 -4.78 11.66 -4.49
C GLN A 162 -3.90 11.57 -3.23
N ARG A 163 -2.68 11.04 -3.35
CA ARG A 163 -1.76 10.95 -2.23
C ARG A 163 -1.43 12.34 -1.68
N GLU A 164 -1.10 13.30 -2.54
CA GLU A 164 -0.79 14.67 -2.15
C GLU A 164 -1.98 15.35 -1.46
N TYR A 165 -3.19 15.15 -1.98
CA TYR A 165 -4.41 15.66 -1.34
C TYR A 165 -4.58 15.15 0.10
N TYR A 166 -4.47 13.84 0.32
CA TYR A 166 -4.63 13.27 1.66
C TYR A 166 -3.49 13.66 2.61
N GLU A 167 -2.27 13.77 2.11
CA GLU A 167 -1.12 14.25 2.88
C GLU A 167 -1.35 15.70 3.35
N GLY A 168 -1.96 16.54 2.50
CA GLY A 168 -2.40 17.89 2.87
C GLY A 168 -3.48 17.91 3.96
N VAL A 169 -4.53 17.10 3.81
CA VAL A 169 -5.62 17.00 4.81
C VAL A 169 -5.09 16.50 6.17
N ILE A 170 -4.22 15.50 6.17
CA ILE A 170 -3.61 14.97 7.39
C ILE A 170 -2.69 16.01 8.04
N SER A 171 -1.92 16.75 7.23
CA SER A 171 -1.04 17.82 7.72
C SER A 171 -1.84 18.94 8.39
N ASP A 172 -2.93 19.39 7.76
CA ASP A 172 -3.81 20.42 8.31
C ASP A 172 -4.49 19.94 9.61
N GLY A 173 -5.02 18.72 9.62
CA GLY A 173 -5.57 18.09 10.81
C GLY A 173 -4.55 17.96 11.95
N SER A 174 -3.30 17.59 11.63
CA SER A 174 -2.22 17.46 12.62
C SER A 174 -1.84 18.81 13.22
N LYS A 175 -1.79 19.88 12.41
CA LYS A 175 -1.58 21.25 12.92
C LYS A 175 -2.69 21.67 13.86
N ARG A 176 -3.95 21.40 13.49
CA ARG A 176 -5.10 21.73 14.33
C ARG A 176 -5.07 20.99 15.66
N ILE A 177 -4.66 19.72 15.67
CA ILE A 177 -4.47 18.95 16.91
C ILE A 177 -3.38 19.60 17.77
N ALA A 178 -2.21 19.92 17.20
CA ALA A 178 -1.13 20.56 17.94
C ALA A 178 -1.53 21.93 18.53
N GLU A 179 -2.30 22.73 17.79
CA GLU A 179 -2.87 23.98 18.30
C GLU A 179 -3.82 23.74 19.48
N LEU A 180 -4.68 22.73 19.39
CA LEU A 180 -5.61 22.38 20.46
C LEU A 180 -4.87 21.87 21.70
N GLU A 181 -3.86 21.02 21.52
CA GLU A 181 -2.99 20.52 22.60
C GLU A 181 -2.20 21.64 23.27
N SER A 182 -1.75 22.66 22.52
CA SER A 182 -1.03 23.82 23.08
C SER A 182 -1.94 24.80 23.82
N ASN A 183 -3.21 24.91 23.43
CA ASN A 183 -4.20 25.76 24.09
C ASN A 183 -4.91 25.03 25.24
N GLU A 184 -4.61 23.75 25.45
CA GLU A 184 -5.19 22.95 26.50
C GLU A 184 -4.62 23.38 27.86
N VAL A 185 -5.49 23.87 28.74
CA VAL A 185 -5.13 24.18 30.13
C VAL A 185 -4.95 22.87 30.88
N ARG A 186 -3.70 22.45 31.07
CA ARG A 186 -3.34 21.31 31.91
C ARG A 186 -3.30 21.75 33.37
N GLU A 187 -4.36 21.47 34.12
CA GLU A 187 -4.33 21.58 35.58
C GLU A 187 -3.62 20.33 36.13
N ASP A 188 -2.31 20.48 36.36
CA ASP A 188 -1.49 19.42 36.94
C ASP A 188 -2.00 19.13 38.37
N GLY A 189 -2.56 17.94 38.59
CA GLY A 189 -3.16 17.57 39.86
C GLY A 189 -4.65 17.94 40.01
N ASN A 190 -5.42 18.01 38.92
CA ASN A 190 -6.86 18.22 39.02
C ASN A 190 -7.54 17.02 39.73
N GLN A 191 -7.92 17.22 41.00
CA GLN A 191 -8.55 16.22 41.85
C GLN A 191 -9.97 16.67 42.18
N PHE A 192 -10.92 15.79 41.90
CA PHE A 192 -12.31 15.99 42.26
C PHE A 192 -12.72 14.96 43.31
N LEU A 193 -13.52 15.40 44.28
CA LEU A 193 -14.06 14.53 45.30
C LEU A 193 -15.51 14.22 44.98
N VAL A 194 -15.89 12.94 44.99
CA VAL A 194 -17.29 12.53 44.99
C VAL A 194 -17.68 12.20 46.42
N VAL A 195 -18.48 13.07 47.03
CA VAL A 195 -18.93 12.90 48.41
C VAL A 195 -20.32 12.27 48.42
N ARG A 196 -20.46 11.14 49.09
CA ARG A 196 -21.72 10.37 49.21
C ARG A 196 -22.17 10.35 50.67
N HIS A 197 -23.35 10.90 50.92
CA HIS A 197 -24.01 10.82 52.23
C HIS A 197 -25.17 9.83 52.19
N PRO A 198 -25.41 9.04 53.27
CA PRO A 198 -26.53 8.11 53.32
C PRO A 198 -27.87 8.82 53.07
N GLY A 199 -28.64 8.34 52.10
CA GLY A 199 -29.95 8.89 51.75
C GLY A 199 -29.94 10.23 51.00
N LYS A 200 -28.79 10.72 50.54
CA LYS A 200 -28.67 11.97 49.75
C LYS A 200 -28.00 11.71 48.40
N THR A 201 -28.25 12.60 47.44
CA THR A 201 -27.58 12.58 46.13
C THR A 201 -26.09 12.91 46.29
N PRO A 202 -25.17 12.17 45.62
CA PRO A 202 -23.75 12.48 45.64
C PRO A 202 -23.44 13.89 45.13
N VAL A 203 -22.43 14.53 45.72
CA VAL A 203 -21.99 15.87 45.34
C VAL A 203 -20.53 15.83 44.89
N ILE A 204 -20.24 16.44 43.74
CA ILE A 204 -18.87 16.62 43.25
C ILE A 204 -18.33 17.93 43.85
N LYS A 205 -17.21 17.85 44.55
CA LYS A 205 -16.50 19.00 45.12
C LYS A 205 -15.10 19.11 44.53
N HIS A 206 -14.70 20.34 44.24
CA HIS A 206 -13.32 20.69 43.92
C HIS A 206 -12.64 21.20 45.20
N CYS A 207 -11.49 20.63 45.56
CA CYS A 207 -10.74 21.10 46.72
C CYS A 207 -9.94 22.35 46.38
N THR A 208 -10.18 23.43 47.12
CA THR A 208 -9.34 24.63 47.09
C THR A 208 -8.64 24.74 48.45
N GLY A 209 -7.34 24.47 48.50
CA GLY A 209 -6.54 24.47 49.75
C GLY A 209 -5.94 23.11 50.09
N ASP A 210 -5.62 22.89 51.37
CA ASP A 210 -5.07 21.61 51.85
C ASP A 210 -6.14 20.50 51.82
N LEU A 211 -5.88 19.45 51.04
CA LEU A 211 -6.80 18.35 50.81
C LEU A 211 -6.99 17.51 52.07
N GLU A 212 -5.93 17.29 52.86
CA GLU A 212 -5.99 16.42 54.02
C GLU A 212 -6.88 17.00 55.12
N GLU A 213 -6.69 18.28 55.47
CA GLU A 213 -7.54 18.97 56.44
C GLU A 213 -9.01 19.01 55.99
N PHE A 214 -9.24 19.17 54.68
CA PHE A 214 -10.58 19.16 54.11
C PHE A 214 -11.26 17.78 54.24
N LEU A 215 -10.55 16.70 53.93
CA LEU A 215 -11.07 15.33 54.09
C LEU A 215 -11.35 15.01 55.55
N ARG A 216 -10.45 15.39 56.47
CA ARG A 216 -10.64 15.20 57.92
C ARG A 216 -11.91 15.90 58.41
N LYS A 217 -12.12 17.16 58.02
CA LYS A 217 -13.33 17.93 58.37
C LYS A 217 -14.62 17.28 57.84
N LEU A 218 -14.61 16.70 56.64
CA LEU A 218 -15.78 16.04 56.07
C LEU A 218 -16.12 14.72 56.81
N ILE A 219 -15.10 13.92 57.12
CA ILE A 219 -15.27 12.65 57.83
C ILE A 219 -15.69 12.89 59.29
N GLU A 220 -15.17 13.94 59.93
CA GLU A 220 -15.55 14.32 61.30
C GLU A 220 -17.02 14.79 61.38
N GLN A 221 -17.51 15.50 60.35
CA GLN A 221 -18.89 15.96 60.30
C GLN A 221 -19.91 14.81 60.10
N ASP A 222 -19.53 13.77 59.36
CA ASP A 222 -20.39 12.61 59.10
C ASP A 222 -19.54 11.34 59.00
N PRO A 223 -19.42 10.54 60.09
CA PRO A 223 -18.60 9.34 60.10
C PRO A 223 -19.03 8.24 59.10
N LEU A 224 -20.23 8.34 58.54
CA LEU A 224 -20.75 7.38 57.55
C LEU A 224 -20.60 7.90 56.11
N VAL A 225 -19.95 9.06 55.90
CA VAL A 225 -19.69 9.61 54.57
C VAL A 225 -18.69 8.74 53.81
N THR A 226 -18.96 8.48 52.54
CA THR A 226 -18.02 7.84 51.61
C THR A 226 -17.49 8.89 50.64
N ILE A 227 -16.17 8.96 50.48
CA ILE A 227 -15.53 9.99 49.66
C ILE A 227 -14.57 9.31 48.69
N ASP A 228 -14.93 9.34 47.41
CA ASP A 228 -14.06 8.88 46.33
C ASP A 228 -13.20 10.06 45.87
N ILE A 229 -11.87 9.93 46.00
CA ILE A 229 -10.91 10.83 45.38
C ILE A 229 -10.68 10.37 43.95
N ILE A 230 -11.10 11.23 43.03
CA ILE A 230 -10.92 11.03 41.61
C ILE A 230 -9.73 11.86 41.18
N THR A 231 -8.64 11.18 40.84
CA THR A 231 -7.48 11.82 40.23
C THR A 231 -7.47 11.51 38.74
N HIS A 232 -7.35 12.54 37.92
CA HIS A 232 -7.03 12.33 36.51
C HIS A 232 -5.51 12.23 36.37
N ARG A 233 -4.99 11.00 36.47
CA ARG A 233 -3.73 10.65 35.82
C ARG A 233 -4.02 9.60 34.76
N TYR A 234 -4.14 10.06 33.51
CA TYR A 234 -3.57 9.49 32.28
C TYR A 234 -4.30 10.14 31.09
N TYR A 235 -3.54 10.76 30.18
CA TYR A 235 -4.05 11.30 28.91
C TYR A 235 -4.49 10.12 28.02
N GLY A 236 -5.77 10.06 27.63
CA GLY A 236 -6.30 9.09 26.67
C GLY A 236 -7.69 8.54 26.99
N ILE A 237 -8.29 7.85 26.01
CA ILE A 237 -9.60 7.18 26.12
C ILE A 237 -9.45 5.93 27.00
N GLY A 238 -9.39 6.10 28.32
CA GLY A 238 -9.47 4.99 29.26
C GLY A 238 -8.48 5.08 30.42
N GLY A 239 -8.95 5.63 31.53
CA GLY A 239 -8.31 5.43 32.84
C GLY A 239 -8.62 6.54 33.83
N GLN A 240 -9.61 6.32 34.69
CA GLN A 240 -9.84 7.13 35.89
C GLN A 240 -9.31 6.34 37.09
N TRP A 241 -8.31 6.89 37.80
CA TRP A 241 -7.88 6.32 39.07
C TRP A 241 -8.82 6.83 40.16
N VAL A 242 -9.51 5.89 40.79
CA VAL A 242 -10.42 6.14 41.92
C VAL A 242 -9.77 5.56 43.16
N GLN A 243 -9.55 6.41 44.15
CA GLN A 243 -9.04 6.02 45.45
C GLN A 243 -10.01 6.49 46.54
N ASP A 244 -10.21 5.72 47.59
CA ASP A 244 -11.03 6.16 48.73
C ASP A 244 -10.23 7.14 49.62
N ALA A 245 -10.91 8.14 50.18
CA ALA A 245 -10.26 9.15 51.01
C ALA A 245 -9.55 8.59 52.25
N VAL A 246 -10.08 7.53 52.87
CA VAL A 246 -9.48 6.86 54.02
C VAL A 246 -8.15 6.19 53.62
N GLU A 247 -8.15 5.48 52.48
CA GLU A 247 -6.94 4.85 51.93
C GLU A 247 -5.87 5.90 51.61
N TYR A 248 -6.28 7.02 51.00
CA TYR A 248 -5.38 8.14 50.72
C TYR A 248 -4.75 8.74 51.98
N LEU A 249 -5.55 8.99 53.02
CA LEU A 249 -5.07 9.52 54.31
C LEU A 249 -4.09 8.56 55.01
N HIS A 250 -4.33 7.25 54.92
CA HIS A 250 -3.42 6.22 55.45
C HIS A 250 -2.08 6.22 54.70
N MET A 251 -2.11 6.21 53.36
CA MET A 251 -0.87 6.27 52.57
C MET A 251 -0.03 7.51 52.87
N MET A 252 -0.67 8.67 53.08
CA MET A 252 0.04 9.91 53.42
C MET A 252 0.65 9.86 54.82
N SER A 253 -0.06 9.26 55.78
CA SER A 253 0.47 9.04 57.14
C SER A 253 1.68 8.10 57.13
N ASP A 254 1.62 7.00 56.36
CA ASP A 254 2.69 6.01 56.24
C ASP A 254 3.92 6.56 55.49
N ALA A 255 3.71 7.50 54.57
CA ALA A 255 4.79 8.18 53.85
C ALA A 255 5.59 9.19 54.70
N GLY A 256 5.22 9.39 55.98
CA GLY A 256 5.95 10.27 56.91
C GLY A 256 5.84 11.76 56.58
N ILE A 257 4.86 12.15 55.75
CA ILE A 257 4.64 13.53 55.32
C ILE A 257 3.92 14.27 56.46
N ARG A 258 4.67 14.76 57.46
CA ARG A 258 4.19 15.77 58.41
C ARG A 258 4.38 17.16 57.81
N ILE A 259 3.28 17.81 57.40
CA ILE A 259 3.28 19.23 57.05
C ILE A 259 2.93 20.03 58.31
N LYS A 260 3.75 21.05 58.59
CA LYS A 260 3.78 21.84 59.83
C LYS A 260 2.42 22.41 60.22
N GLY A 261 2.03 22.15 61.47
CA GLY A 261 0.85 22.73 62.11
C GLY A 261 0.55 22.18 63.51
N GLU A 262 1.60 21.86 64.28
CA GLU A 262 1.57 21.76 65.76
C GLU A 262 2.60 22.74 66.32
#